data_AF-A0A1Z4KGT4-F1
#
_entry.id   AF-A0A1Z4KGT4-F1
#
_cell.length_a   1.000
_cell.length_b   1.000
_cell.length_c   1.000
_cell.angle_alpha   90.00
_cell.angle_beta   90.00
_cell.angle_gamma   90.00
#
_symmetry.space_group_name_H-M   'P 1'
#
loop_
_entity.id
_entity.type
_entity.pdbx_description
1 polymer ?
#
loop_
_entity_poly.entity_id
_entity_poly.type
_entity_poly.pdbx_seq_one_letter_code
_entity_poly.pdbx_strand_id
1 'polypeptide(L)'
;MQNKTQGIDALENSDARDSRFNNKKLTNSNQTRDTLEIKCRNLLDKFVSSVQVLVDDITALEVNTMVVSNITGSKFSAWEAYQEIYSIHDKDYFKVKGIPDDSPLRERYQRLFAQLEREYFYIIIEDEKLHNDKVEQYHKRLALLKEIKQGNIVESDPRYVELARPILPSPSPVIDSGNTDNRNENWQQEWQQNCQEIHTLLINDKFVRTLRKISELKAALDGGDVTSTKTDTIYAQTVMQLDGDIITRYHKDLFSLPEETKNLILQVHNEGVVAGEKQWHGVLDFMINLVRNMANLAVNGRQ
;
A
#
# COMPACT_ATOMS: atom_id res chain seq x y z
N MET A 1 2.01 100.32 20.05
CA MET A 1 0.54 100.43 20.10
C MET A 1 0.04 101.02 18.77
N GLN A 2 0.25 100.47 17.57
CA GLN A 2 0.26 99.10 17.01
C GLN A 2 -1.11 98.58 16.53
N ASN A 3 -1.28 98.86 15.23
CA ASN A 3 -2.02 98.24 14.13
C ASN A 3 -3.53 98.44 13.96
N LYS A 4 -3.81 99.37 13.03
CA LYS A 4 -5.00 99.55 12.20
C LYS A 4 -4.96 98.62 10.96
N THR A 5 -6.05 97.88 10.81
CA THR A 5 -6.93 97.65 9.65
C THR A 5 -6.51 97.99 8.19
N GLN A 6 -6.66 96.94 7.34
CA GLN A 6 -7.17 96.83 5.95
C GLN A 6 -6.39 97.32 4.71
N GLY A 7 -6.23 96.39 3.74
CA GLY A 7 -6.76 96.55 2.37
C GLY A 7 -5.88 96.16 1.17
N ILE A 8 -6.36 95.19 0.38
CA ILE A 8 -6.38 95.13 -1.12
C ILE A 8 -5.21 94.47 -1.91
N ASP A 9 -5.62 93.52 -2.77
CA ASP A 9 -5.14 92.97 -4.06
C ASP A 9 -3.76 92.30 -4.33
N ALA A 10 -3.88 91.27 -5.19
CA ALA A 10 -2.95 90.68 -6.16
C ALA A 10 -1.75 89.87 -5.65
N LEU A 11 -1.63 88.64 -6.16
CA LEU A 11 -0.34 87.99 -6.41
C LEU A 11 -0.47 86.86 -7.47
N GLU A 12 0.18 87.12 -8.61
CA GLU A 12 0.63 86.19 -9.65
C GLU A 12 1.87 85.37 -9.22
N ASN A 13 2.27 84.46 -10.13
CA ASN A 13 3.59 83.86 -10.36
C ASN A 13 3.91 82.50 -9.70
N SER A 14 4.62 81.56 -10.33
CA SER A 14 5.21 81.48 -11.69
C SER A 14 5.68 80.04 -11.98
N ASP A 15 5.98 79.82 -13.26
CA ASP A 15 6.51 78.64 -13.95
C ASP A 15 7.63 77.82 -13.30
N ALA A 16 7.62 76.50 -13.57
CA ALA A 16 8.74 75.74 -14.16
C ALA A 16 8.36 74.26 -14.32
N ARG A 17 8.15 73.78 -15.56
CA ARG A 17 8.04 72.35 -15.89
C ARG A 17 9.16 71.95 -16.85
N ASP A 18 10.15 71.24 -16.31
CA ASP A 18 10.94 70.28 -17.09
C ASP A 18 11.44 69.17 -16.15
N SER A 19 10.96 67.93 -16.33
CA SER A 19 11.62 66.72 -15.81
C SER A 19 11.05 65.44 -16.41
N ARG A 20 11.81 64.89 -17.36
CA ARG A 20 12.20 63.47 -17.50
C ARG A 20 11.24 62.44 -16.87
N PHE A 21 10.30 61.93 -17.65
CA PHE A 21 9.72 60.60 -17.45
C PHE A 21 10.46 59.60 -18.33
N ASN A 22 11.21 58.67 -17.73
CA ASN A 22 11.38 57.33 -18.32
C ASN A 22 11.90 56.30 -17.31
N ASN A 23 11.33 55.10 -17.42
CA ASN A 23 11.78 53.81 -16.90
C ASN A 23 11.72 53.53 -15.39
N LYS A 24 10.53 53.15 -14.90
CA LYS A 24 10.41 52.17 -13.80
C LYS A 24 9.02 51.51 -13.73
N LYS A 25 8.61 50.76 -14.75
CA LYS A 25 7.38 49.94 -14.68
C LYS A 25 7.29 48.83 -15.75
N LEU A 26 8.31 47.99 -15.89
CA LEU A 26 8.25 46.85 -16.83
C LEU A 26 8.88 45.53 -16.36
N THR A 27 9.25 45.37 -15.09
CA THR A 27 9.99 44.18 -14.62
C THR A 27 9.22 43.22 -13.69
N ASN A 28 7.99 43.52 -13.27
CA ASN A 28 7.27 42.71 -12.28
C ASN A 28 6.19 41.75 -12.83
N SER A 29 5.93 41.69 -14.14
CA SER A 29 4.90 40.79 -14.71
C SER A 29 5.44 39.45 -15.18
N ASN A 30 6.71 39.39 -15.60
CA ASN A 30 7.29 38.19 -16.21
C ASN A 30 7.73 37.18 -15.14
N GLN A 31 8.30 37.64 -14.03
CA GLN A 31 8.75 36.78 -12.92
C GLN A 31 7.60 36.01 -12.24
N THR A 32 6.41 36.62 -12.15
CA THR A 32 5.20 36.03 -11.57
C THR A 32 4.53 35.03 -12.51
N ARG A 33 4.64 35.24 -13.82
CA ARG A 33 4.17 34.30 -14.84
C ARG A 33 5.05 33.05 -14.89
N ASP A 34 6.37 33.21 -14.84
CA ASP A 34 7.31 32.09 -14.85
C ASP A 34 7.15 31.21 -13.58
N THR A 35 6.93 31.83 -12.41
CA THR A 35 6.67 31.08 -11.17
C THR A 35 5.31 30.39 -11.15
N LEU A 36 4.29 30.93 -11.81
CA LEU A 36 2.99 30.29 -11.95
C LEU A 36 3.06 29.11 -12.93
N GLU A 37 3.75 29.27 -14.05
CA GLU A 37 3.95 28.21 -15.04
C GLU A 37 4.73 27.02 -14.44
N ILE A 38 5.80 27.29 -13.70
CA ILE A 38 6.58 26.26 -12.99
C ILE A 38 5.72 25.54 -11.95
N LYS A 39 4.87 26.25 -11.19
CA LYS A 39 3.95 25.63 -10.24
C LYS A 39 2.89 24.76 -10.93
N CYS A 40 2.33 25.22 -12.04
CA CYS A 40 1.36 24.45 -12.83
C CYS A 40 1.99 23.19 -13.43
N ARG A 41 3.22 23.28 -13.95
CA ARG A 41 3.99 22.11 -14.43
C ARG A 41 4.27 21.12 -13.31
N ASN A 42 4.76 21.58 -12.17
CA ASN A 42 5.02 20.71 -11.02
C ASN A 42 3.75 20.02 -10.48
N LEU A 43 2.60 20.70 -10.51
CA LEU A 43 1.32 20.10 -10.13
C LEU A 43 0.84 19.08 -11.17
N LEU A 44 1.03 19.37 -12.46
CA LEU A 44 0.72 18.44 -13.54
C LEU A 44 1.61 17.19 -13.45
N ASP A 45 2.91 17.34 -13.20
CA ASP A 45 3.85 16.22 -13.11
C ASP A 45 3.55 15.33 -11.89
N LYS A 46 3.23 15.93 -10.74
CA LYS A 46 2.75 15.19 -9.56
C LYS A 46 1.43 14.48 -9.85
N PHE A 47 0.53 15.14 -10.56
CA PHE A 47 -0.78 14.58 -10.91
C PHE A 47 -0.64 13.41 -11.90
N VAL A 48 0.16 13.57 -12.96
CA VAL A 48 0.47 12.50 -13.93
C VAL A 48 1.11 11.33 -13.22
N SER A 49 2.02 11.57 -12.28
CA SER A 49 2.62 10.50 -11.47
C SER A 49 1.56 9.78 -10.62
N SER A 50 0.60 10.49 -10.03
CA SER A 50 -0.50 9.88 -9.28
C SER A 50 -1.47 9.10 -10.17
N VAL A 51 -1.74 9.57 -11.39
CA VAL A 51 -2.55 8.83 -12.38
C VAL A 51 -1.79 7.61 -12.89
N GLN A 52 -0.48 7.70 -13.12
CA GLN A 52 0.37 6.57 -13.50
C GLN A 52 0.29 5.47 -12.44
N VAL A 53 0.50 5.83 -11.16
CA VAL A 53 0.36 4.90 -10.03
C VAL A 53 -1.05 4.30 -10.01
N LEU A 54 -2.11 5.12 -10.11
CA LEU A 54 -3.49 4.61 -10.15
C LEU A 54 -3.78 3.69 -11.34
N VAL A 55 -3.21 3.96 -12.52
CA VAL A 55 -3.40 3.13 -13.72
C VAL A 55 -2.66 1.81 -13.58
N ASP A 56 -1.41 1.83 -13.09
CA ASP A 56 -0.63 0.62 -12.76
C ASP A 56 -1.38 -0.24 -11.74
N ASP A 57 -2.09 0.43 -10.84
CA ASP A 57 -2.85 -0.14 -9.75
C ASP A 57 -4.26 -0.65 -10.13
N ILE A 58 -4.81 -0.22 -11.27
CA ILE A 58 -6.16 -0.54 -11.79
C ILE A 58 -6.08 -1.50 -12.99
N THR A 59 -4.89 -2.03 -13.30
CA THR A 59 -4.64 -2.95 -14.43
C THR A 59 -5.53 -4.18 -14.45
N ALA A 60 -6.06 -4.59 -13.29
CA ALA A 60 -7.07 -5.63 -13.20
C ALA A 60 -8.10 -5.36 -12.09
N LEU A 61 -9.34 -5.73 -12.36
CA LEU A 61 -10.41 -5.85 -11.39
C LEU A 61 -10.52 -7.33 -10.95
N GLU A 62 -10.37 -7.59 -9.65
CA GLU A 62 -10.55 -8.92 -9.06
C GLU A 62 -11.79 -8.93 -8.16
N VAL A 63 -12.73 -9.82 -8.45
CA VAL A 63 -13.93 -10.06 -7.64
C VAL A 63 -13.82 -11.46 -7.05
N ASN A 64 -13.76 -11.53 -5.72
CA ASN A 64 -13.73 -12.79 -4.96
C ASN A 64 -15.05 -12.96 -4.20
N THR A 65 -15.67 -14.13 -4.32
CA THR A 65 -16.84 -14.50 -3.53
C THR A 65 -16.46 -15.61 -2.57
N MET A 66 -16.58 -15.28 -1.29
CA MET A 66 -16.20 -16.14 -0.18
C MET A 66 -17.38 -16.27 0.77
N VAL A 67 -17.55 -17.46 1.33
CA VAL A 67 -18.48 -17.69 2.44
C VAL A 67 -17.63 -17.83 3.69
N VAL A 68 -17.82 -16.90 4.61
CA VAL A 68 -17.15 -16.84 5.92
C VAL A 68 -18.19 -16.99 7.01
N SER A 69 -17.78 -17.54 8.16
CA SER A 69 -18.69 -17.68 9.30
C SER A 69 -18.89 -16.36 10.06
N ASN A 70 -17.95 -15.41 9.95
CA ASN A 70 -18.01 -14.08 10.57
C ASN A 70 -17.49 -12.99 9.62
N ILE A 71 -18.11 -11.80 9.64
CA ILE A 71 -17.66 -10.61 8.91
C ILE A 71 -17.10 -9.60 9.92
N THR A 72 -15.82 -9.21 9.79
CA THR A 72 -15.23 -8.13 10.58
C THR A 72 -15.37 -6.80 9.82
N GLY A 73 -16.06 -5.82 10.42
CA GLY A 73 -16.33 -4.51 9.81
C GLY A 73 -15.29 -3.42 10.13
N SER A 74 -14.12 -3.78 10.66
CA SER A 74 -13.09 -2.82 11.03
C SER A 74 -12.39 -2.25 9.79
N LYS A 75 -12.13 -0.94 9.82
CA LYS A 75 -11.34 -0.26 8.77
C LYS A 75 -9.90 -0.80 8.81
N PHE A 76 -9.37 -1.18 7.65
CA PHE A 76 -8.00 -1.68 7.51
C PHE A 76 -6.96 -0.74 8.13
N SER A 77 -6.15 -1.26 9.06
CA SER A 77 -4.99 -0.61 9.66
C SER A 77 -3.73 -1.38 9.26
N ALA A 78 -2.82 -0.73 8.53
CA ALA A 78 -1.65 -1.41 7.97
C ALA A 78 -0.69 -1.89 9.07
N TRP A 79 -0.55 -1.13 10.16
CA TRP A 79 0.30 -1.52 11.29
C TRP A 79 -0.28 -2.74 12.03
N GLU A 80 -1.58 -2.71 12.33
CA GLU A 80 -2.26 -3.82 13.02
C GLU A 80 -2.23 -5.08 12.14
N ALA A 81 -2.53 -4.95 10.85
CA ALA A 81 -2.46 -6.06 9.90
C ALA A 81 -1.05 -6.65 9.82
N TYR A 82 -0.01 -5.80 9.78
CA TYR A 82 1.38 -6.26 9.78
C TYR A 82 1.69 -7.07 11.04
N GLN A 83 1.35 -6.52 12.20
CA GLN A 83 1.58 -7.18 13.49
C GLN A 83 0.83 -8.53 13.58
N GLU A 84 -0.44 -8.57 13.20
CA GLU A 84 -1.25 -9.79 13.23
C GLU A 84 -0.73 -10.88 12.30
N ILE A 85 -0.24 -10.51 11.11
CA ILE A 85 0.37 -11.46 10.18
C ILE A 85 1.72 -11.91 10.72
N TYR A 86 2.52 -11.00 11.26
CA TYR A 86 3.83 -11.33 11.80
C TYR A 86 3.71 -12.36 12.94
N SER A 87 2.71 -12.21 13.81
CA SER A 87 2.45 -13.13 14.92
C SER A 87 2.23 -14.59 14.52
N ILE A 88 1.90 -14.88 13.26
CA ILE A 88 1.81 -16.28 12.78
C ILE A 88 3.13 -17.04 13.00
N HIS A 89 4.26 -16.34 13.02
CA HIS A 89 5.58 -16.92 13.27
C HIS A 89 5.87 -17.17 14.77
N ASP A 90 5.05 -16.65 15.69
CA ASP A 90 5.27 -16.83 17.11
C ASP A 90 5.11 -18.31 17.51
N LYS A 91 6.00 -18.81 18.37
CA LYS A 91 6.09 -20.24 18.74
C LYS A 91 4.79 -20.78 19.35
N ASP A 92 4.03 -19.92 19.99
CA ASP A 92 2.78 -20.23 20.68
C ASP A 92 1.53 -19.84 19.89
N TYR A 93 1.65 -19.19 18.73
CA TYR A 93 0.53 -18.69 17.94
C TYR A 93 -0.58 -19.73 17.74
N PHE A 94 -0.22 -20.89 17.19
CA PHE A 94 -1.17 -21.97 16.92
C PHE A 94 -1.76 -22.58 18.20
N LYS A 95 -0.99 -22.62 19.29
CA LYS A 95 -1.46 -23.11 20.59
C LYS A 95 -2.48 -22.17 21.19
N VAL A 96 -2.19 -20.87 21.19
CA VAL A 96 -3.09 -19.81 21.68
C VAL A 96 -4.40 -19.78 20.87
N LYS A 97 -4.31 -20.00 19.56
CA LYS A 97 -5.47 -20.10 18.65
C LYS A 97 -6.22 -21.43 18.74
N GLY A 98 -5.71 -22.43 19.47
CA GLY A 98 -6.33 -23.75 19.58
C GLY A 98 -6.29 -24.57 18.27
N ILE A 99 -5.35 -24.28 17.36
CA ILE A 99 -5.19 -25.00 16.09
C ILE A 99 -4.39 -26.29 16.35
N PRO A 100 -4.92 -27.50 16.04
CA PRO A 100 -4.19 -28.77 16.21
C PRO A 100 -2.88 -28.87 15.41
N ASP A 101 -1.90 -29.65 15.90
CA ASP A 101 -0.57 -29.81 15.28
C ASP A 101 -0.62 -30.41 13.87
N ASP A 102 -1.58 -31.30 13.62
CA ASP A 102 -1.80 -32.01 12.37
C ASP A 102 -2.78 -31.29 11.42
N SER A 103 -3.26 -30.09 11.79
CA SER A 103 -4.27 -29.40 10.99
C SER A 103 -3.67 -28.80 9.70
N PRO A 104 -4.28 -29.05 8.53
CA PRO A 104 -3.88 -28.41 7.27
C PRO A 104 -4.08 -26.88 7.30
N LEU A 105 -4.79 -26.36 8.30
CA LEU A 105 -4.96 -24.93 8.54
C LEU A 105 -3.63 -24.25 8.91
N ARG A 106 -2.73 -24.96 9.61
CA ARG A 106 -1.40 -24.41 9.96
C ARG A 106 -0.60 -24.06 8.73
N GLU A 107 -0.57 -24.94 7.73
CA GLU A 107 0.10 -24.67 6.47
C GLU A 107 -0.49 -23.45 5.75
N ARG A 108 -1.81 -23.25 5.83
CA ARG A 108 -2.46 -22.09 5.20
C ARG A 108 -2.00 -20.78 5.85
N TYR A 109 -1.98 -20.70 7.19
CA TYR A 109 -1.45 -19.53 7.89
C TYR A 109 0.04 -19.32 7.59
N GLN A 110 0.86 -20.37 7.63
CA GLN A 110 2.29 -20.26 7.31
C GLN A 110 2.53 -19.76 5.88
N ARG A 111 1.68 -20.14 4.91
CA ARG A 111 1.74 -19.62 3.53
C ARG A 111 1.44 -18.11 3.48
N LEU A 112 0.52 -17.61 4.29
CA LEU A 112 0.23 -16.16 4.37
C LEU A 112 1.47 -15.39 4.84
N PHE A 113 2.11 -15.85 5.91
CA PHE A 113 3.36 -15.26 6.39
C PHE A 113 4.47 -15.33 5.33
N ALA A 114 4.68 -16.50 4.72
CA ALA A 114 5.70 -16.70 3.70
C ALA A 114 5.45 -15.87 2.43
N GLN A 115 4.19 -15.52 2.13
CA GLN A 115 3.85 -14.61 1.04
C GLN A 115 4.25 -13.17 1.37
N LEU A 116 3.93 -12.69 2.57
CA LEU A 116 4.32 -11.34 3.01
C LEU A 116 5.85 -11.18 3.03
N GLU A 117 6.55 -12.20 3.55
CA GLU A 117 8.00 -12.22 3.62
C GLU A 117 8.66 -12.21 2.23
N ARG A 118 8.04 -12.85 1.24
CA ARG A 118 8.53 -12.85 -0.15
C ARG A 118 8.35 -11.49 -0.82
N GLU A 119 7.24 -10.80 -0.58
CA GLU A 119 7.07 -9.44 -1.08
C GLU A 119 8.11 -8.49 -0.48
N TYR A 120 8.36 -8.62 0.82
CA TYR A 120 9.43 -7.88 1.47
C TYR A 120 10.80 -8.17 0.84
N PHE A 121 11.11 -9.44 0.56
CA PHE A 121 12.33 -9.82 -0.16
C PHE A 121 12.44 -9.15 -1.53
N TYR A 122 11.36 -9.08 -2.32
CA TYR A 122 11.39 -8.38 -3.62
C TYR A 122 11.66 -6.88 -3.45
N ILE A 123 11.06 -6.25 -2.44
CA ILE A 123 11.29 -4.82 -2.16
C ILE A 123 12.75 -4.56 -1.79
N ILE A 124 13.35 -5.42 -0.96
CA ILE A 124 14.76 -5.28 -0.59
C ILE A 124 15.70 -5.44 -1.80
N ILE A 125 15.37 -6.30 -2.75
CA ILE A 125 16.17 -6.46 -3.98
C ILE A 125 16.01 -5.25 -4.89
N GLU A 126 14.78 -4.74 -5.02
CA GLU A 126 14.46 -3.58 -5.87
C GLU A 126 15.01 -2.26 -5.29
N ASP A 127 15.11 -2.14 -3.96
CA ASP A 127 15.63 -0.95 -3.26
C ASP A 127 17.04 -1.19 -2.71
N GLU A 128 18.05 -0.65 -3.42
CA GLU A 128 19.46 -0.70 -2.99
C GLU A 128 19.70 -0.14 -1.58
N LYS A 129 18.82 0.73 -1.05
CA LYS A 129 18.94 1.27 0.32
C LYS A 129 18.53 0.28 1.39
N LEU A 130 17.67 -0.68 1.04
CA LEU A 130 17.22 -1.75 1.92
C LEU A 130 18.07 -3.02 1.75
N HIS A 131 18.84 -3.12 0.66
CA HIS A 131 19.72 -4.25 0.40
C HIS A 131 20.71 -4.43 1.54
N ASN A 132 20.52 -5.52 2.28
CA ASN A 132 21.26 -5.83 3.49
C ASN A 132 21.58 -7.33 3.57
N ASP A 133 22.28 -7.72 4.62
CA ASP A 133 22.65 -9.11 4.90
C ASP A 133 21.44 -10.07 4.95
N LYS A 134 20.21 -9.55 5.08
CA LYS A 134 18.98 -10.36 5.07
C LYS A 134 18.71 -11.00 3.71
N VAL A 135 19.18 -10.41 2.60
CA VAL A 135 19.08 -11.04 1.26
C VAL A 135 19.92 -12.31 1.21
N GLU A 136 21.14 -12.27 1.72
CA GLU A 136 22.01 -13.43 1.78
C GLU A 136 21.45 -14.48 2.75
N GLN A 137 20.94 -14.05 3.91
CA GLN A 137 20.26 -14.90 4.88
C GLN A 137 19.06 -15.63 4.25
N TYR A 138 18.22 -14.92 3.49
CA TYR A 138 17.07 -15.51 2.83
C TYR A 138 17.46 -16.57 1.81
N HIS A 139 18.49 -16.31 0.98
CA HIS A 139 19.01 -17.31 0.04
C HIS A 139 19.55 -18.55 0.75
N LYS A 140 20.30 -18.38 1.85
CA LYS A 140 20.79 -19.50 2.68
C LYS A 140 19.63 -20.31 3.25
N ARG A 141 18.57 -19.65 3.74
CA ARG A 141 17.36 -20.31 4.25
C ARG A 141 16.64 -21.11 3.17
N LEU A 142 16.51 -20.56 1.96
CA LEU A 142 15.90 -21.27 0.82
C LEU A 142 16.69 -22.51 0.40
N ALA A 143 18.03 -22.47 0.49
CA ALA A 143 18.87 -23.64 0.22
C ALA A 143 18.62 -24.75 1.26
N LEU A 144 18.59 -24.41 2.55
CA LEU A 144 18.32 -25.37 3.62
C LEU A 144 16.90 -25.95 3.54
N LEU A 145 15.90 -25.14 3.20
CA LEU A 145 14.53 -25.64 2.96
C LEU A 145 14.46 -26.67 1.84
N LYS A 146 15.33 -26.56 0.81
CA LYS A 146 15.43 -27.59 -0.24
C LYS A 146 16.06 -28.88 0.31
N GLU A 147 17.08 -28.76 1.15
CA GLU A 147 17.71 -29.92 1.81
C GLU A 147 16.74 -30.64 2.76
N ILE A 148 15.90 -29.91 3.50
CA ILE A 148 14.83 -30.49 4.35
C ILE A 148 13.86 -31.28 3.48
N LYS A 149 13.38 -30.68 2.38
CA LYS A 149 12.44 -31.35 1.46
C LYS A 149 13.03 -32.59 0.78
N GLN A 150 14.36 -32.63 0.62
CA GLN A 150 15.08 -33.77 0.09
C GLN A 150 15.39 -34.84 1.15
N GLY A 151 15.07 -34.58 2.42
CA GLY A 151 15.33 -35.49 3.55
C GLY A 151 16.79 -35.48 4.03
N ASN A 152 17.59 -34.51 3.60
CA ASN A 152 19.03 -34.44 3.93
C ASN A 152 19.28 -33.87 5.33
N ILE A 153 18.37 -33.02 5.82
CA ILE A 153 18.44 -32.40 7.15
C ILE A 153 17.03 -32.36 7.76
N VAL A 154 16.95 -32.30 9.08
CA VAL A 154 15.70 -32.21 9.84
C VAL A 154 15.46 -30.77 10.31
N GLU A 155 14.21 -30.38 10.56
CA GLU A 155 13.85 -29.04 11.03
C GLU A 155 14.46 -28.68 12.41
N SER A 156 14.91 -29.69 13.17
CA SER A 156 15.63 -29.49 14.42
C SER A 156 17.15 -29.30 14.25
N ASP A 157 17.66 -29.29 13.02
CA ASP A 157 19.09 -29.04 12.76
C ASP A 157 19.48 -27.64 13.23
N PRO A 158 20.49 -27.48 14.11
CA PRO A 158 20.91 -26.17 14.61
C PRO A 158 21.22 -25.16 13.50
N ARG A 159 21.74 -25.62 12.36
CA ARG A 159 22.04 -24.78 11.19
C ARG A 159 20.78 -24.18 10.59
N TYR A 160 19.67 -24.92 10.64
CA TYR A 160 18.37 -24.43 10.19
C TYR A 160 17.73 -23.54 11.24
N VAL A 161 17.79 -23.90 12.53
CA VAL A 161 17.16 -23.12 13.62
C VAL A 161 17.71 -21.69 13.72
N GLU A 162 19.03 -21.50 13.54
CA GLU A 162 19.64 -20.17 13.52
C GLU A 162 19.22 -19.33 12.30
N LEU A 163 19.05 -19.97 11.14
CA LEU A 163 18.66 -19.32 9.88
C LEU A 163 17.14 -19.25 9.65
N ALA A 164 16.35 -19.91 10.49
CA ALA A 164 14.89 -19.97 10.40
C ALA A 164 14.21 -18.68 10.88
N ARG A 165 14.96 -17.74 11.46
CA ARG A 165 14.43 -16.42 11.82
C ARG A 165 13.86 -15.74 10.57
N PRO A 166 12.69 -15.09 10.65
CA PRO A 166 12.15 -14.35 9.53
C PRO A 166 13.07 -13.22 9.16
N ILE A 167 13.09 -12.87 7.88
CA ILE A 167 13.77 -11.65 7.43
C ILE A 167 12.91 -10.41 7.70
N LEU A 168 11.59 -10.59 7.79
CA LEU A 168 10.65 -9.51 8.12
C LEU A 168 11.05 -8.83 9.44
N PRO A 169 11.07 -7.49 9.51
CA PRO A 169 11.40 -6.78 10.73
C PRO A 169 10.35 -7.05 11.82
N SER A 170 10.80 -7.41 13.01
CA SER A 170 9.90 -7.72 14.12
C SER A 170 9.16 -6.46 14.61
N PRO A 171 7.82 -6.46 14.70
CA PRO A 171 7.06 -5.33 15.23
C PRO A 171 7.18 -5.22 16.75
N SER A 172 7.66 -6.28 17.42
CA SER A 172 7.82 -6.35 18.88
C SER A 172 9.29 -6.55 19.28
N PRO A 173 9.71 -6.06 20.46
CA PRO A 173 11.05 -6.28 20.97
C PRO A 173 11.35 -7.78 21.10
N VAL A 174 12.44 -8.23 20.49
CA VAL A 174 12.91 -9.62 20.62
C VAL A 174 13.73 -9.71 21.90
N ILE A 175 13.12 -10.21 22.98
CA ILE A 175 13.81 -10.46 24.24
C ILE A 175 14.21 -11.94 24.24
N ASP A 176 15.42 -12.25 23.76
CA ASP A 176 15.96 -13.61 23.85
C ASP A 176 16.12 -13.99 25.34
N SER A 177 15.24 -14.87 25.82
CA SER A 177 15.18 -15.32 27.21
C SER A 177 16.28 -16.33 27.59
N GLY A 178 17.22 -16.59 26.69
CA GLY A 178 18.20 -17.68 26.80
C GLY A 178 19.57 -17.34 27.38
N ASN A 179 19.91 -16.07 27.62
CA ASN A 179 21.23 -15.71 28.15
C ASN A 179 21.13 -14.56 29.16
N THR A 180 20.97 -14.91 30.44
CA THR A 180 20.82 -13.96 31.56
C THR A 180 22.07 -13.12 31.85
N ASP A 181 23.20 -13.41 31.21
CA ASP A 181 24.49 -12.78 31.55
C ASP A 181 24.92 -11.66 30.58
N ASN A 182 24.27 -11.52 29.43
CA ASN A 182 24.47 -10.40 28.51
C ASN A 182 23.12 -9.80 28.16
N ARG A 183 22.61 -8.91 29.03
CA ARG A 183 21.53 -7.99 28.62
C ARG A 183 22.05 -7.21 27.42
N ASN A 184 21.63 -7.62 26.22
CA ASN A 184 21.98 -6.97 24.98
C ASN A 184 21.48 -5.52 25.06
N GLU A 185 22.34 -4.55 25.41
CA GLU A 185 22.00 -3.11 25.43
C GLU A 185 21.51 -2.60 24.05
N ASN A 186 21.64 -3.44 23.02
CA ASN A 186 21.29 -3.16 21.64
C ASN A 186 19.84 -3.49 21.25
N TRP A 187 19.03 -4.14 22.10
CA TRP A 187 17.66 -4.54 21.71
C TRP A 187 16.76 -3.33 21.42
N GLN A 188 16.98 -2.20 22.10
CA GLN A 188 16.25 -0.96 21.88
C GLN A 188 16.58 -0.36 20.50
N GLN A 189 17.85 -0.38 20.13
CA GLN A 189 18.31 0.14 18.85
C GLN A 189 17.83 -0.76 17.70
N GLU A 190 17.92 -2.08 17.86
CA GLU A 190 17.41 -3.06 16.90
C GLU A 190 15.89 -2.92 16.72
N TRP A 191 15.13 -2.77 17.81
CA TRP A 191 13.69 -2.54 17.73
C TRP A 191 13.35 -1.20 17.05
N GLN A 192 14.12 -0.14 17.34
CA GLN A 192 13.93 1.16 16.68
C GLN A 192 14.22 1.09 15.18
N GLN A 193 15.27 0.36 14.78
CA GLN A 193 15.58 0.09 13.36
C GLN A 193 14.46 -0.70 12.70
N ASN A 194 13.96 -1.77 13.34
CA ASN A 194 12.83 -2.55 12.84
C ASN A 194 11.58 -1.68 12.65
N CYS A 195 11.24 -0.81 13.62
CA CYS A 195 10.11 0.12 13.48
C CYS A 195 10.27 1.09 12.30
N GLN A 196 11.48 1.61 12.06
CA GLN A 196 11.77 2.49 10.93
C GLN A 196 11.67 1.75 9.59
N GLU A 197 12.15 0.51 9.55
CA GLU A 197 12.04 -0.34 8.38
C GLU A 197 10.59 -0.68 8.08
N ILE A 198 9.81 -1.10 9.08
CA ILE A 198 8.37 -1.33 8.95
C ILE A 198 7.68 -0.08 8.43
N HIS A 199 7.98 1.10 8.97
CA HIS A 199 7.39 2.35 8.49
C HIS A 199 7.70 2.60 7.00
N THR A 200 8.92 2.32 6.55
CA THR A 200 9.29 2.38 5.13
C THR A 200 8.46 1.41 4.28
N LEU A 201 8.25 0.18 4.77
CA LEU A 201 7.39 -0.80 4.10
C LEU A 201 5.93 -0.36 4.05
N LEU A 202 5.42 0.26 5.11
CA LEU A 202 4.03 0.74 5.16
C LEU A 202 3.78 2.01 4.34
N ILE A 203 4.83 2.67 3.85
CA ILE A 203 4.74 3.71 2.81
C ILE A 203 4.72 3.08 1.40
N ASN A 204 5.25 1.88 1.23
CA ASN A 204 5.29 1.21 -0.06
C ASN A 204 3.90 0.67 -0.45
N ASP A 205 3.30 1.26 -1.49
CA ASP A 205 1.94 0.92 -1.92
C ASP A 205 1.79 -0.56 -2.33
N LYS A 206 2.78 -1.12 -3.04
CA LYS A 206 2.82 -2.54 -3.43
C LYS A 206 2.79 -3.44 -2.20
N PHE A 207 3.58 -3.12 -1.19
CA PHE A 207 3.60 -3.85 0.08
C PHE A 207 2.25 -3.76 0.81
N VAL A 208 1.69 -2.55 0.95
CA VAL A 208 0.42 -2.34 1.66
C VAL A 208 -0.74 -3.03 0.96
N ARG A 209 -0.75 -3.08 -0.37
CA ARG A 209 -1.75 -3.84 -1.15
C ARG A 209 -1.67 -5.33 -0.86
N THR A 210 -0.46 -5.90 -0.90
CA THR A 210 -0.27 -7.31 -0.57
C THR A 210 -0.64 -7.58 0.87
N LEU A 211 -0.24 -6.72 1.82
CA LEU A 211 -0.60 -6.85 3.22
C LEU A 211 -2.11 -6.81 3.44
N ARG A 212 -2.83 -5.94 2.72
CA ARG A 212 -4.31 -5.90 2.76
C ARG A 212 -4.91 -7.20 2.24
N LYS A 213 -4.47 -7.68 1.08
CA LYS A 213 -4.93 -8.96 0.51
C LYS A 213 -4.67 -10.13 1.44
N ILE A 214 -3.49 -10.18 2.05
CA ILE A 214 -3.13 -11.22 3.03
C ILE A 214 -3.98 -11.09 4.30
N SER A 215 -4.25 -9.86 4.76
CA SER A 215 -5.11 -9.60 5.92
C SER A 215 -6.55 -10.05 5.68
N GLU A 216 -7.09 -9.83 4.49
CA GLU A 216 -8.41 -10.35 4.08
C GLU A 216 -8.44 -11.88 4.07
N LEU A 217 -7.39 -12.52 3.52
CA LEU A 217 -7.25 -13.98 3.55
C LEU A 217 -7.08 -14.51 4.98
N LYS A 218 -6.35 -13.81 5.86
CA LYS A 218 -6.25 -14.18 7.26
C LYS A 218 -7.59 -14.05 7.98
N ALA A 219 -8.31 -12.95 7.76
CA ALA A 219 -9.63 -12.74 8.35
C ALA A 219 -10.60 -13.85 7.92
N ALA A 220 -10.48 -14.30 6.67
CA ALA A 220 -11.16 -15.50 6.20
C ALA A 220 -10.79 -16.73 7.04
N LEU A 221 -9.49 -17.03 7.21
CA LEU A 221 -9.04 -18.16 8.04
C LEU A 221 -9.46 -18.05 9.51
N ASP A 222 -9.48 -16.84 10.08
CA ASP A 222 -9.88 -16.56 11.46
C ASP A 222 -11.41 -16.65 11.66
N GLY A 223 -12.19 -16.54 10.59
CA GLY A 223 -13.66 -16.51 10.62
C GLY A 223 -14.33 -17.87 10.80
N GLY A 224 -13.56 -18.97 10.80
CA GLY A 224 -14.05 -20.36 10.88
C GLY A 224 -14.09 -20.97 12.29
N ASP A 225 -14.76 -22.13 12.40
CA ASP A 225 -14.41 -23.11 13.42
C ASP A 225 -13.02 -23.64 13.08
N VAL A 226 -12.06 -23.38 13.96
CA VAL A 226 -10.63 -23.71 13.83
C VAL A 226 -10.40 -25.23 13.56
N THR A 227 -11.40 -26.06 13.87
CA THR A 227 -11.40 -27.52 13.64
C THR A 227 -12.13 -27.97 12.38
N SER A 228 -12.85 -27.06 11.69
CA SER A 228 -13.61 -27.36 10.49
C SER A 228 -12.71 -27.34 9.26
N THR A 229 -12.68 -28.45 8.52
CA THR A 229 -12.00 -28.55 7.22
C THR A 229 -12.76 -27.85 6.08
N LYS A 230 -13.93 -27.27 6.36
CA LYS A 230 -14.89 -26.78 5.34
C LYS A 230 -15.06 -25.26 5.30
N THR A 231 -14.48 -24.49 6.21
CA THR A 231 -14.70 -23.05 6.24
C THR A 231 -13.69 -22.30 5.36
N ASP A 232 -14.18 -21.23 4.73
CA ASP A 232 -13.36 -20.15 4.17
C ASP A 232 -12.70 -20.46 2.82
N THR A 233 -13.51 -21.00 1.92
CA THR A 233 -13.17 -21.25 0.52
C THR A 233 -13.62 -20.07 -0.35
N ILE A 234 -12.73 -19.53 -1.18
CA ILE A 234 -13.12 -18.66 -2.31
C ILE A 234 -13.84 -19.55 -3.31
N TYR A 235 -15.17 -19.48 -3.34
CA TYR A 235 -15.97 -20.35 -4.21
C TYR A 235 -15.95 -19.89 -5.67
N ALA A 236 -15.85 -18.58 -5.89
CA ALA A 236 -15.78 -18.00 -7.22
C ALA A 236 -14.82 -16.80 -7.22
N GLN A 237 -14.04 -16.70 -8.28
CA GLN A 237 -13.11 -15.60 -8.53
C GLN A 237 -13.23 -15.19 -10.00
N THR A 238 -13.39 -13.91 -10.26
CA THR A 238 -13.32 -13.33 -11.60
C THR A 238 -12.26 -12.25 -11.62
N VAL A 239 -11.30 -12.35 -12.54
CA VAL A 239 -10.30 -11.33 -12.82
C VAL A 239 -10.56 -10.77 -14.20
N MET A 240 -10.72 -9.46 -14.31
CA MET A 240 -10.85 -8.71 -15.56
C MET A 240 -9.63 -7.82 -15.75
N GLN A 241 -8.93 -7.95 -16.87
CA GLN A 241 -7.75 -7.16 -17.20
C GLN A 241 -8.09 -6.05 -18.21
N LEU A 242 -7.25 -5.01 -18.29
CA LEU A 242 -7.45 -3.88 -19.21
C LEU A 242 -7.44 -4.24 -20.70
N ASP A 243 -6.79 -5.33 -21.07
CA ASP A 243 -6.77 -5.86 -22.44
C ASP A 243 -8.04 -6.64 -22.80
N GLY A 244 -8.98 -6.79 -21.85
CA GLY A 244 -10.25 -7.46 -22.03
C GLY A 244 -10.23 -8.94 -21.66
N ASP A 245 -9.11 -9.47 -21.15
CA ASP A 245 -9.05 -10.84 -20.67
C ASP A 245 -9.90 -10.98 -19.39
N ILE A 246 -10.90 -11.87 -19.45
CA ILE A 246 -11.76 -12.22 -18.33
C ILE A 246 -11.51 -13.67 -17.96
N ILE A 247 -10.99 -13.89 -16.76
CA ILE A 247 -10.73 -15.22 -16.23
C ILE A 247 -11.63 -15.46 -15.02
N THR A 248 -12.59 -16.37 -15.18
CA THR A 248 -13.44 -16.85 -14.09
C THR A 248 -12.98 -18.24 -13.66
N ARG A 249 -12.81 -18.42 -12.35
CA ARG A 249 -12.43 -19.68 -11.72
C ARG A 249 -13.40 -20.01 -10.61
N TYR A 250 -13.76 -21.28 -10.52
CA TYR A 250 -14.63 -21.79 -9.46
C TYR A 250 -13.87 -22.84 -8.65
N HIS A 251 -14.04 -22.80 -7.33
CA HIS A 251 -13.55 -23.87 -6.49
C HIS A 251 -14.42 -25.12 -6.69
N LYS A 252 -13.78 -26.29 -6.80
CA LYS A 252 -14.49 -27.57 -7.05
C LYS A 252 -15.60 -27.84 -6.02
N ASP A 253 -15.41 -27.41 -4.77
CA ASP A 253 -16.37 -27.65 -3.69
C ASP A 253 -17.65 -26.82 -3.89
N LEU A 254 -17.66 -25.78 -4.73
CA LEU A 254 -18.89 -25.08 -5.11
C LEU A 254 -19.93 -26.05 -5.69
N PHE A 255 -19.46 -27.04 -6.45
CA PHE A 255 -20.31 -28.00 -7.14
C PHE A 255 -20.75 -29.17 -6.26
N SER A 256 -20.23 -29.29 -5.04
CA SER A 256 -20.68 -30.27 -4.05
C SER A 256 -21.68 -29.67 -3.03
N LEU A 257 -21.93 -28.36 -3.10
CA LEU A 257 -22.93 -27.69 -2.27
C LEU A 257 -24.37 -27.99 -2.73
N PRO A 258 -25.36 -27.84 -1.82
CA PRO A 258 -26.78 -27.85 -2.19
C PRO A 258 -27.07 -26.81 -3.29
N GLU A 259 -28.00 -27.16 -4.20
CA GLU A 259 -28.35 -26.30 -5.35
C GLU A 259 -28.73 -24.87 -4.93
N GLU A 260 -29.50 -24.71 -3.86
CA GLU A 260 -29.89 -23.38 -3.36
C GLU A 260 -28.67 -22.54 -2.95
N THR A 261 -27.76 -23.12 -2.17
CA THR A 261 -26.54 -22.43 -1.73
C THR A 261 -25.62 -22.12 -2.89
N LYS A 262 -25.43 -23.07 -3.81
CA LYS A 262 -24.62 -22.89 -5.01
C LYS A 262 -25.17 -21.75 -5.88
N ASN A 263 -26.48 -21.73 -6.13
CA ASN A 263 -27.13 -20.69 -6.93
C ASN A 263 -27.05 -19.32 -6.28
N LEU A 264 -27.21 -19.24 -4.95
CA LEU A 264 -27.01 -18.00 -4.20
C LEU A 264 -25.58 -17.47 -4.35
N ILE A 265 -24.56 -18.33 -4.19
CA ILE A 265 -23.15 -17.94 -4.34
C ILE A 265 -22.87 -17.43 -5.76
N LEU A 266 -23.35 -18.14 -6.78
CA LEU A 266 -23.17 -17.74 -8.18
C LEU A 266 -23.91 -16.43 -8.50
N GLN A 267 -25.11 -16.24 -7.96
CA GLN A 267 -25.86 -15.00 -8.12
C GLN A 267 -25.12 -13.83 -7.50
N VAL A 268 -24.72 -13.94 -6.23
CA VAL A 268 -23.97 -12.89 -5.51
C VAL A 268 -22.66 -12.59 -6.22
N HIS A 269 -21.96 -13.61 -6.72
CA HIS A 269 -20.74 -13.42 -7.51
C HIS A 269 -21.01 -12.62 -8.78
N ASN A 270 -22.02 -12.99 -9.57
CA ASN A 270 -22.35 -12.30 -10.81
C ASN A 270 -22.79 -10.85 -10.56
N GLU A 271 -23.59 -10.60 -9.52
CA GLU A 271 -23.96 -9.25 -9.10
C GLU A 271 -22.72 -8.42 -8.72
N GLY A 272 -21.78 -9.03 -7.98
CA GLY A 272 -20.50 -8.43 -7.63
C GLY A 272 -19.62 -8.13 -8.85
N VAL A 273 -19.58 -9.04 -9.83
CA VAL A 273 -18.85 -8.85 -11.10
C VAL A 273 -19.43 -7.69 -11.89
N VAL A 274 -20.75 -7.64 -12.09
CA VAL A 274 -21.42 -6.55 -12.83
C VAL A 274 -21.26 -5.20 -12.12
N ALA A 275 -21.42 -5.18 -10.79
CA ALA A 275 -21.23 -3.96 -10.01
C ALA A 275 -19.78 -3.48 -10.05
N GLY A 276 -18.83 -4.41 -9.90
CA GLY A 276 -17.39 -4.14 -9.98
C GLY A 276 -16.99 -3.62 -11.35
N GLU A 277 -17.43 -4.29 -12.43
CA GLU A 277 -17.18 -3.89 -13.81
C GLU A 277 -17.68 -2.46 -14.07
N LYS A 278 -18.90 -2.15 -13.62
CA LYS A 278 -19.47 -0.81 -13.77
C LYS A 278 -18.68 0.26 -13.03
N GLN A 279 -18.24 -0.03 -11.81
CA GLN A 279 -17.41 0.90 -11.03
C GLN A 279 -16.04 1.10 -11.68
N TRP A 280 -15.40 0.01 -12.10
CA TRP A 280 -14.10 0.02 -12.75
C TRP A 280 -14.10 0.81 -14.06
N HIS A 281 -15.08 0.56 -14.94
CA HIS A 281 -15.30 1.38 -16.13
C HIS A 281 -15.55 2.86 -15.79
N GLY A 282 -16.37 3.15 -14.77
CA GLY A 282 -16.60 4.52 -14.33
C GLY A 282 -15.32 5.26 -13.90
N VAL A 283 -14.39 4.56 -13.25
CA VAL A 283 -13.08 5.11 -12.88
C VAL A 283 -12.20 5.33 -14.12
N LEU A 284 -12.17 4.37 -15.05
CA LEU A 284 -11.44 4.51 -16.32
C LEU A 284 -11.96 5.69 -17.16
N ASP A 285 -13.27 5.80 -17.31
CA ASP A 285 -13.92 6.90 -18.02
C ASP A 285 -13.62 8.25 -17.36
N PHE A 286 -13.65 8.32 -16.02
CA PHE A 286 -13.27 9.51 -15.30
C PHE A 286 -11.82 9.93 -15.62
N MET A 287 -10.88 8.99 -15.59
CA MET A 287 -9.47 9.26 -15.90
C MET A 287 -9.28 9.72 -17.35
N ILE A 288 -9.89 9.03 -18.33
CA ILE A 288 -9.80 9.38 -19.76
C ILE A 288 -10.38 10.78 -20.00
N ASN A 289 -11.55 11.08 -19.44
CA ASN A 289 -12.19 12.38 -19.61
C ASN A 289 -11.37 13.50 -18.97
N LEU A 290 -10.74 13.24 -17.82
CA LEU A 290 -9.88 14.20 -17.16
C LEU A 290 -8.63 14.50 -18.00
N VAL A 291 -7.96 13.48 -18.56
CA VAL A 291 -6.82 13.65 -19.47
C VAL A 291 -7.23 14.42 -20.73
N ARG A 292 -8.38 14.06 -21.33
CA ARG A 292 -8.92 14.75 -22.52
C ARG A 292 -9.17 16.23 -22.24
N ASN A 293 -9.75 16.56 -21.09
CA ASN A 293 -10.02 17.93 -20.70
C ASN A 293 -8.74 18.75 -20.50
N MET A 294 -7.71 18.16 -19.88
CA MET A 294 -6.41 18.82 -19.72
C MET A 294 -5.69 19.04 -21.06
N ALA A 295 -5.71 18.05 -21.95
CA ALA A 295 -5.13 18.18 -23.29
C ALA A 295 -5.81 19.31 -24.08
N ASN A 296 -7.14 19.40 -24.01
CA ASN A 296 -7.91 20.46 -24.65
C ASN A 296 -7.61 21.85 -24.07
N LEU A 297 -7.40 21.95 -22.74
CA LEU A 297 -6.98 23.20 -22.08
C LEU A 297 -5.58 23.66 -22.54
N ALA A 298 -4.64 22.73 -22.72
CA ALA A 298 -3.28 23.03 -23.19
C ALA A 298 -3.25 23.50 -24.66
N VAL A 299 -4.16 23.02 -25.50
CA VAL A 299 -4.28 23.41 -26.91
C VAL A 299 -4.90 24.80 -27.06
N ASN A 300 -5.91 25.13 -26.25
CA ASN A 300 -6.61 26.42 -26.32
C ASN A 300 -5.84 27.59 -25.68
N GLY A 301 -4.80 27.33 -24.90
CA GLY A 301 -3.91 28.35 -24.33
C GLY A 301 -2.79 28.85 -25.27
N ARG A 302 -2.74 28.37 -26.53
CA ARG A 302 -1.75 28.76 -27.55
C ARG A 302 -2.30 29.73 -28.62
N GLN A 303 -3.47 30.32 -28.41
CA GLN A 303 -4.03 31.39 -29.26
C GLN A 303 -3.90 32.75 -28.59
#